data_AF-A0A9D4QSS9-F1
#
_entry.id   AF-A0A9D4QSS9-F1
#
_cell.length_a   1.000
_cell.length_b   1.000
_cell.length_c   1.000
_cell.angle_alpha   90.00
_cell.angle_beta   90.00
_cell.angle_gamma   90.00
#
_symmetry.space_group_name_H-M   'P 1'
#
loop_
_entity.id
_entity.type
_entity.pdbx_description
1 polymer ?
#
loop_
_entity_poly.entity_id
_entity_poly.type
_entity_poly.pdbx_seq_one_letter_code
_entity_poly.pdbx_strand_id
1 'polypeptide(L)'
;MVNDDVLFKHVLINDGEAYIVESGRFTSPVDGTYSFILPYCVAPNRFAHVEIVNNSKSVRRGSIIAARWTQCANLHLLTWQ
;
A
#
# COMPACT_ATOMS: atom_id res chain seq x y z
N MET A 1 12.67 -12.47 3.96
CA MET A 1 11.45 -12.26 3.16
C MET A 1 11.79 -11.22 2.11
N VAL A 2 11.53 -11.51 0.84
CA VAL A 2 11.67 -10.50 -0.21
C VAL A 2 10.48 -9.56 -0.04
N ASN A 3 10.73 -8.27 0.15
CA ASN A 3 9.69 -7.26 0.17
C ASN A 3 9.39 -6.88 -1.29
N ASP A 4 8.45 -7.58 -1.90
CA ASP A 4 7.96 -7.24 -3.23
C ASP A 4 6.96 -6.08 -3.14
N ASP A 5 7.11 -5.11 -4.04
CA ASP A 5 6.16 -4.01 -4.18
C ASP A 5 4.77 -4.57 -4.60
N VAL A 6 3.70 -4.00 -4.03
CA VAL A 6 2.32 -4.42 -4.36
C VAL A 6 1.90 -3.79 -5.69
N LEU A 7 1.72 -4.63 -6.72
CA LEU A 7 1.32 -4.20 -8.07
C LEU A 7 -0.21 -4.21 -8.24
N PHE A 8 -0.81 -3.04 -8.45
CA PHE A 8 -2.21 -2.89 -8.84
C PHE A 8 -2.31 -2.80 -10.37
N LYS A 9 -2.56 -3.94 -11.02
CA LYS A 9 -2.67 -4.03 -12.48
C LYS A 9 -3.93 -3.38 -13.05
N HIS A 10 -4.97 -3.27 -12.25
CA HIS A 10 -6.25 -2.68 -12.64
C HIS A 10 -6.37 -1.29 -12.01
N VAL A 11 -6.02 -0.27 -12.77
CA VAL A 11 -6.03 1.13 -12.31
C VAL A 11 -7.31 1.79 -12.81
N LEU A 12 -8.15 2.23 -11.87
CA LEU A 12 -9.43 2.88 -12.19
C LEU A 12 -9.26 4.36 -12.52
N ILE A 13 -8.39 5.06 -11.77
CA ILE A 13 -8.08 6.49 -11.91
C ILE A 13 -6.58 6.67 -11.68
N ASN A 14 -5.92 7.44 -12.53
CA ASN A 14 -4.50 7.81 -12.39
C ASN A 14 -4.23 9.20 -12.99
N ASP A 15 -5.06 10.17 -12.61
CA ASP A 15 -4.94 11.53 -13.12
C ASP A 15 -3.59 12.13 -12.68
N GLY A 16 -2.84 12.69 -13.64
CA GLY A 16 -1.48 13.20 -13.40
C GLY A 16 -0.40 12.13 -13.36
N GLU A 17 -0.72 10.86 -13.66
CA GLU A 17 0.23 9.75 -13.85
C GLU A 17 1.18 9.52 -12.65
N ALA A 18 0.73 9.88 -11.45
CA ALA A 18 1.53 9.80 -10.23
C ALA A 18 1.74 8.34 -9.75
N TYR A 19 0.89 7.39 -10.18
CA TYR A 19 1.09 5.96 -9.95
C TYR A 19 1.76 5.28 -11.15
N ILE A 20 2.90 4.62 -10.91
CA ILE A 20 3.68 3.88 -11.91
C ILE A 20 3.30 2.40 -11.84
N VAL A 21 2.53 1.92 -12.81
CA VAL A 21 1.92 0.57 -12.81
C VAL A 21 2.96 -0.54 -12.81
N GLU A 22 4.09 -0.34 -13.50
CA GLU A 22 5.15 -1.32 -13.65
C GLU A 22 5.88 -1.59 -12.34
N SER A 23 5.92 -0.59 -11.45
CA SER A 23 6.63 -0.66 -10.17
C SER A 23 5.70 -0.70 -8.95
N GLY A 24 4.43 -0.34 -9.11
CA GLY A 24 3.47 -0.22 -8.00
C GLY A 24 3.70 0.99 -7.12
N ARG A 25 4.51 1.95 -7.56
CA ARG A 25 4.94 3.11 -6.75
C ARG A 25 4.14 4.34 -7.09
N PHE A 26 3.84 5.12 -6.06
CA PHE A 26 3.34 6.47 -6.17
C PHE A 26 4.49 7.47 -6.03
N THR A 27 4.56 8.45 -6.94
CA THR A 27 5.50 9.58 -6.87
C THR A 27 4.69 10.86 -6.73
N SER A 28 4.94 11.62 -5.66
CA SER A 28 4.26 12.90 -5.42
C SER A 28 4.60 13.90 -6.54
N PRO A 29 3.61 14.41 -7.30
CA PRO A 29 3.89 15.39 -8.37
C PRO A 29 4.18 16.79 -7.82
N VAL A 30 3.67 17.10 -6.63
CA VAL A 30 3.84 18.38 -5.92
C VAL A 30 3.91 18.14 -4.42
N ASP A 31 4.51 19.08 -3.67
CA ASP A 31 4.51 19.02 -2.21
C ASP A 31 3.09 19.13 -1.66
N GLY A 32 2.80 18.35 -0.61
CA GLY A 32 1.44 18.27 -0.09
C GLY A 32 1.21 17.07 0.81
N THR A 33 -0.02 16.96 1.32
CA THR A 33 -0.45 15.84 2.15
C THR A 33 -1.34 14.91 1.35
N TYR A 34 -1.00 13.63 1.33
CA TYR A 34 -1.67 12.59 0.57
C TYR A 34 -2.25 11.54 1.52
N SER A 35 -3.40 10.97 1.16
CA SER A 35 -4.04 9.87 1.88
C SER A 35 -3.79 8.55 1.15
N PHE A 36 -3.25 7.57 1.86
CA PHE A 36 -3.04 6.22 1.34
C PHE A 36 -3.93 5.23 2.10
N ILE A 37 -4.66 4.42 1.34
CA ILE A 37 -5.48 3.33 1.84
C ILE A 37 -5.09 2.06 1.09
N LEU A 38 -4.62 1.05 1.82
CA LEU A 38 -4.24 -0.24 1.29
C LEU A 38 -5.18 -1.32 1.84
N PRO A 39 -6.25 -1.70 1.10
CA PRO A 39 -7.09 -2.83 1.45
C PRO A 39 -6.44 -4.15 1.03
N TYR A 40 -6.60 -5.20 1.85
CA TYR A 40 -6.13 -6.55 1.54
C TYR A 40 -7.00 -7.60 2.24
N CYS A 41 -7.09 -8.79 1.63
CA CYS A 41 -7.81 -9.93 2.19
C CYS A 41 -6.83 -11.03 2.59
N VAL A 42 -7.07 -11.63 3.74
CA VAL A 42 -6.24 -12.70 4.29
C VAL A 42 -7.08 -13.95 4.41
N ALA A 43 -6.62 -15.02 3.74
CA ALA A 43 -7.26 -16.33 3.80
C ALA A 43 -7.02 -17.00 5.18
N PRO A 44 -7.87 -17.95 5.59
CA PRO A 44 -7.68 -18.71 6.82
C PRO A 44 -6.28 -19.35 6.89
N ASN A 45 -5.66 -19.28 8.06
CA ASN A 45 -4.33 -19.83 8.36
C ASN A 45 -3.20 -19.29 7.47
N ARG A 46 -3.38 -18.10 6.87
CA ARG A 46 -2.31 -17.37 6.18
C ARG A 46 -1.84 -16.20 7.01
N PHE A 47 -0.54 -15.95 6.95
CA PHE A 47 0.08 -14.74 7.47
C PHE A 47 0.13 -13.69 6.37
N ALA A 48 -0.28 -12.47 6.69
CA ALA A 48 -0.06 -11.31 5.85
C ALA A 48 0.75 -10.27 6.63
N HIS A 49 1.74 -9.69 5.97
CA HIS A 49 2.51 -8.55 6.42
C HIS A 49 2.53 -7.52 5.28
N VAL A 50 2.03 -6.32 5.55
CA VAL A 50 1.98 -5.25 4.56
C VAL A 50 2.42 -3.94 5.17
N GLU A 51 3.15 -3.17 4.39
CA GLU A 51 3.69 -1.87 4.79
C GLU A 51 3.33 -0.81 3.76
N ILE A 52 3.04 0.40 4.25
CA ILE A 52 3.13 1.62 3.44
C ILE A 52 4.53 2.16 3.68
N VAL A 53 5.26 2.39 2.59
CA VAL A 53 6.67 2.76 2.61
C VAL A 53 6.83 4.11 1.89
N ASN A 54 7.56 5.03 2.52
CA ASN A 54 7.98 6.29 1.90
C ASN A 54 9.51 6.30 1.79
N ASN A 55 10.06 6.37 0.58
CA ASN A 55 11.51 6.43 0.34
C ASN A 55 12.30 5.40 1.17
N SER A 56 11.91 4.13 1.05
CA SER A 56 12.48 2.98 1.79
C SER A 56 12.23 2.95 3.30
N LYS A 57 11.47 3.90 3.86
CA LYS A 57 11.08 3.94 5.27
C LYS A 57 9.64 3.48 5.45
N SER A 58 9.44 2.43 6.22
CA SER A 58 8.11 1.97 6.66
C SER A 58 7.43 3.06 7.51
N VAL A 59 6.29 3.58 7.03
CA VAL A 59 5.50 4.62 7.71
C VAL A 59 4.23 4.07 8.35
N ARG A 60 3.71 2.95 7.83
CA ARG A 60 2.59 2.22 8.43
C ARG A 60 2.75 0.73 8.18
N ARG A 61 2.50 -0.08 9.21
CA ARG A 61 2.55 -1.55 9.13
C ARG A 61 1.21 -2.17 9.52
N GLY A 62 0.89 -3.29 8.90
CA GLY A 62 -0.20 -4.19 9.28
C GLY A 62 0.29 -5.63 9.25
N SER A 63 -0.11 -6.44 10.23
CA SER A 63 0.24 -7.86 10.27
C SER A 63 -0.87 -8.66 10.92
N ILE A 64 -1.22 -9.80 10.32
CA ILE A 64 -2.30 -10.65 10.82
C ILE A 64 -2.10 -12.10 10.39
N ILE A 65 -2.47 -13.02 11.28
CA ILE A 65 -2.82 -14.41 10.93
C ILE A 65 -4.32 -14.52 11.14
N ALA A 66 -5.06 -14.85 10.08
CA ALA A 66 -6.52 -14.88 10.14
C ALA A 66 -7.03 -16.31 10.34
N ALA A 67 -7.92 -16.54 11.31
CA ALA A 67 -8.57 -17.85 11.50
C ALA A 67 -9.71 -18.11 10.49
N ARG A 68 -10.18 -17.04 9.85
CA ARG A 68 -11.24 -17.04 8.82
C ARG A 68 -10.83 -16.07 7.71
N TRP A 69 -11.60 -16.00 6.64
CA TRP A 69 -11.42 -14.92 5.66
C TRP A 69 -11.64 -13.57 6.33
N THR A 70 -10.62 -12.72 6.29
CA THR A 70 -10.63 -11.41 6.93
C THR A 70 -10.21 -10.35 5.92
N GLN A 71 -11.00 -9.27 5.84
CA GLN A 71 -10.60 -8.05 5.16
C GLN A 71 -9.90 -7.11 6.14
N CYS A 72 -8.80 -6.51 5.70
CA CYS A 72 -8.01 -5.57 6.46
C CYS A 72 -7.74 -4.33 5.61
N ALA A 73 -7.41 -3.22 6.26
CA ALA A 73 -6.95 -2.01 5.59
C ALA A 73 -5.88 -1.31 6.43
N ASN A 74 -4.83 -0.83 5.76
CA ASN A 74 -3.91 0.15 6.32
C ASN A 74 -4.31 1.53 5.79
N LEU A 75 -4.31 2.54 6.67
CA LEU A 75 -4.52 3.94 6.30
C LEU A 75 -3.38 4.80 6.87
N HIS A 76 -2.88 5.73 6.06
CA HIS A 76 -1.88 6.71 6.50
C HIS A 76 -2.00 8.02 5.72
N LEU A 77 -1.93 9.14 6.45
CA LEU A 77 -1.72 10.45 5.86
C LEU A 77 -0.21 10.71 5.83
N LEU A 78 0.31 11.10 4.66
CA LEU A 78 1.74 11.31 4.46
C LEU A 78 1.96 12.67 3.81
N THR A 79 2.80 13.49 4.43
CA THR A 79 3.14 14.83 3.95
C THR A 79 4.50 14.80 3.27
N TRP A 80 4.52 15.20 2.00
CA TRP A 80 5.75 15.56 1.28
C TRP A 80 6.09 17.02 1.59
N GLN A 81 7.39 17.27 1.81
CA GLN A 81 8.00 18.57 2.07
C GLN A 81 9.21 18.75 1.16
#